data_AF-A0A0V0XDJ2-F1
#
_entry.id   AF-A0A0V0XDJ2-F1
#
_cell.length_a   1.000
_cell.length_b   1.000
_cell.length_c   1.000
_cell.angle_alpha   90.00
_cell.angle_beta   90.00
_cell.angle_gamma   90.00
#
_symmetry.space_group_name_H-M   'P 1'
#
loop_
_entity.id
_entity.type
_entity.pdbx_description
1 polymer ?
#
loop_
_entity_poly.entity_id
_entity_poly.type
_entity_poly.pdbx_seq_one_letter_code
_entity_poly.pdbx_strand_id
1 'polypeptide(L)' 'LFCLIVMMSDDEEFDDVVEPGAYGHSSPIGARAEKSLGLLTQKFLKVLQEAKDGVVDLNVAADRLKVKQKRRIYDITN' A
#
# COMPACT_ATOMS: atom_id res chain seq x y z
N LEU A 1 -9.16 -4.15 -16.21
CA LEU A 1 -10.15 -5.08 -15.63
C LEU A 1 -9.54 -6.41 -15.18
N PHE A 2 -8.60 -7.01 -15.94
CA PHE A 2 -7.84 -8.20 -15.51
C PHE A 2 -6.97 -8.00 -14.24
N CYS A 3 -6.48 -6.78 -14.00
CA CYS A 3 -5.67 -6.48 -12.80
C CYS A 3 -6.49 -6.35 -11.51
N LEU A 4 -7.83 -6.32 -11.56
CA LEU A 4 -8.66 -6.32 -10.35
C LEU A 4 -8.98 -7.75 -9.87
N ILE A 5 -8.83 -8.76 -10.72
CA ILE A 5 -9.10 -10.17 -10.39
C ILE A 5 -7.86 -10.85 -9.79
N VAL A 6 -6.66 -10.40 -10.14
CA VAL A 6 -5.39 -10.98 -9.60
C VAL A 6 -5.00 -10.38 -8.22
N MET A 7 -5.59 -9.26 -7.79
CA MET A 7 -5.25 -8.63 -6.50
C MET A 7 -5.93 -9.27 -5.27
N MET A 8 -6.66 -10.38 -5.44
CA MET A 8 -7.25 -11.14 -4.32
C MET A 8 -6.50 -12.45 -4.02
N SER A 9 -5.37 -12.73 -4.67
CA SER A 9 -4.75 -14.08 -4.67
C SER A 9 -3.32 -14.17 -4.12
N ASP A 10 -2.79 -13.15 -3.46
CA ASP A 10 -1.57 -13.29 -2.66
C ASP A 10 -1.96 -13.35 -1.17
N ASP A 11 -2.59 -14.48 -0.82
CA ASP A 11 -2.66 -15.05 0.52
C ASP A 11 -1.22 -15.43 0.96
N GLU A 12 -0.62 -14.64 1.85
CA GLU A 12 0.49 -15.07 2.71
C GLU A 12 0.17 -14.52 4.10
N GLU A 13 -0.34 -15.44 4.92
CA GLU A 13 -0.74 -15.31 6.31
C GLU A 13 0.50 -15.12 7.20
N PHE A 14 0.47 -14.13 8.09
CA PHE A 14 1.39 -14.06 9.21
C PHE A 14 0.57 -13.84 10.48
N ASP A 15 0.69 -14.81 11.39
CA ASP A 15 -0.01 -14.92 12.66
C ASP A 15 0.60 -13.91 13.66
N ASP A 16 0.09 -12.68 13.69
CA ASP A 16 0.38 -11.76 14.79
C ASP A 16 -0.64 -11.99 15.90
N VAL A 17 -0.19 -12.75 16.91
CA VAL A 17 -0.74 -12.94 18.26
C VAL A 17 -1.80 -11.89 18.66
N VAL A 18 -3.03 -12.34 18.88
CA VAL A 18 -4.16 -11.55 19.39
C VAL A 18 -3.94 -11.16 20.86
N GLU A 19 -3.74 -9.86 21.10
CA GLU A 19 -3.83 -9.18 22.41
C GLU A 19 -5.24 -8.58 22.60
N PRO A 20 -5.94 -8.82 23.73
CA PRO A 20 -7.31 -8.36 23.93
C PRO A 20 -7.37 -6.91 24.40
N GLY A 21 -7.25 -6.00 23.44
CA GLY A 21 -7.43 -4.57 23.66
C GLY A 21 -7.96 -3.85 22.42
N ALA A 22 -9.29 -3.72 22.34
CA ALA A 22 -10.03 -2.82 21.43
C ALA A 22 -9.82 -3.02 19.92
N TYR A 23 -10.33 -4.14 19.37
CA TYR A 23 -10.46 -4.32 17.93
C TYR A 23 -11.61 -3.45 17.39
N GLY A 24 -11.26 -2.31 16.82
CA GLY A 24 -12.11 -1.67 15.82
C GLY A 24 -12.21 -2.62 14.64
N HIS A 25 -13.27 -3.43 14.59
CA HIS A 25 -13.57 -4.30 13.46
C HIS A 25 -13.66 -3.43 12.20
N SER A 26 -12.62 -3.46 11.37
CA SER A 26 -12.67 -2.86 10.05
C SER A 26 -13.75 -3.61 9.27
N SER A 27 -14.90 -2.97 9.05
CA SER A 27 -15.87 -3.42 8.07
C SER A 27 -15.14 -3.76 6.77
N PRO A 28 -15.59 -4.72 5.94
CA PRO A 28 -14.93 -5.10 4.67
C PRO A 28 -14.66 -3.92 3.71
N ILE A 29 -15.31 -2.77 3.97
CA ILE A 29 -15.09 -1.47 3.34
C ILE A 29 -13.72 -0.85 3.68
N GLY A 30 -13.21 -1.02 4.91
CA GLY A 30 -11.94 -0.45 5.40
C GLY A 30 -10.70 -1.14 4.83
N ALA A 31 -10.70 -2.47 4.76
CA ALA A 31 -9.58 -3.25 4.23
C ALA A 31 -9.25 -2.93 2.75
N ARG A 32 -10.28 -2.55 1.97
CA ARG A 32 -10.09 -2.09 0.58
C ARG A 32 -9.46 -0.70 0.50
N ALA A 33 -9.81 0.20 1.43
CA ALA A 33 -9.28 1.55 1.48
C ALA A 33 -7.78 1.56 1.84
N GLU A 34 -7.35 0.66 2.72
CA GLU A 34 -5.96 0.51 3.15
C GLU A 34 -5.00 0.04 2.05
N LYS A 35 -5.53 -0.60 1.01
CA LYS A 35 -4.77 -1.04 -0.19
C LYS A 35 -5.09 -0.20 -1.43
N SER A 36 -5.84 0.89 -1.26
CA SER A 36 -6.27 1.72 -2.38
C SER A 36 -5.12 2.49 -3.02
N LEU A 37 -5.22 2.71 -4.33
CA LEU A 37 -4.26 3.54 -5.05
C LEU A 37 -4.20 4.96 -4.46
N GLY A 38 -5.34 5.55 -4.07
CA GLY A 38 -5.38 6.88 -3.46
C GLY A 38 -4.56 6.98 -2.17
N LEU A 39 -4.60 5.96 -1.30
CA LEU A 39 -3.77 5.93 -0.10
C LEU A 39 -2.28 5.77 -0.44
N LEU A 40 -1.95 4.93 -1.43
CA LEU A 40 -0.58 4.78 -1.90
C LEU A 40 -0.06 6.09 -2.50
N THR A 41 -0.86 6.81 -3.28
CA THR A 41 -0.51 8.13 -3.82
C THR A 41 -0.27 9.14 -2.71
N GLN A 42 -1.11 9.19 -1.67
CA GLN A 42 -0.89 10.09 -0.53
C GLN A 42 0.42 9.78 0.21
N LYS A 43 0.73 8.51 0.43
CA LYS A 43 2.01 8.09 1.03
C LYS A 43 3.19 8.42 0.11
N PHE A 44 3.05 8.26 -1.21
CA PHE A 44 4.07 8.57 -2.19
C PHE A 44 4.38 10.07 -2.22
N LEU A 45 3.35 10.93 -2.13
CA LEU A 45 3.53 12.38 -2.02
C LEU A 45 4.32 12.78 -0.78
N LYS A 46 4.10 12.13 0.37
CA LYS A 46 4.91 12.38 1.58
C LYS A 46 6.38 12.01 1.36
N VAL A 47 6.63 10.84 0.76
CA VAL A 47 7.98 10.38 0.44
C VAL A 47 8.67 11.34 -0.56
N LEU A 48 7.92 11.91 -1.50
CA LEU A 48 8.42 12.92 -2.44
C LEU A 48 8.72 14.26 -1.76
N GLN A 49 7.87 14.71 -0.82
CA GLN A 49 8.08 15.95 -0.06
C GLN A 49 9.28 15.89 0.88
N GLU A 50 9.58 14.71 1.41
CA GLU A 50 10.77 14.47 2.24
C GLU A 50 12.07 14.39 1.42
N ALA A 51 11.98 14.20 0.10
CA ALA A 51 13.14 14.10 -0.77
C ALA A 51 13.77 15.48 -1.02
N LYS A 52 15.05 15.63 -0.69
CA LYS A 52 15.78 16.91 -0.70
C LYS A 52 15.79 17.62 -2.05
N ASP A 53 15.74 16.87 -3.15
CA ASP A 53 15.83 17.42 -4.52
C ASP A 53 14.50 17.30 -5.28
N GLY A 54 13.41 16.89 -4.61
CA GLY A 54 12.14 16.58 -5.28
C GLY A 54 12.23 15.41 -6.26
N VAL A 55 13.32 14.65 -6.23
CA VAL A 55 13.56 13.43 -7.01
C VAL A 55 13.50 12.24 -6.06
N VAL A 56 12.76 11.21 -6.44
CA VAL A 56 12.60 10.01 -5.63
C VAL A 56 12.89 8.76 -6.47
N ASP A 57 13.71 7.87 -5.93
CA ASP A 57 13.98 6.58 -6.56
C ASP A 57 12.75 5.67 -6.38
N LEU A 58 12.29 5.07 -7.47
CA LEU A 58 11.06 4.26 -7.49
C LEU A 58 11.18 2.97 -6.68
N ASN A 59 12.38 2.37 -6.58
CA ASN A 59 12.60 1.21 -5.71
C ASN A 59 12.58 1.64 -4.24
N VAL A 60 13.25 2.73 -3.90
CA VAL A 60 13.25 3.27 -2.53
C VAL A 60 11.83 3.67 -2.10
N ALA A 61 11.07 4.29 -3.00
CA ALA A 61 9.67 4.60 -2.75
C ALA A 61 8.84 3.31 -2.56
N ALA A 62 9.02 2.28 -3.40
CA ALA A 62 8.34 1.00 -3.25
C ALA A 62 8.57 0.37 -1.87
N ASP A 63 9.82 0.40 -1.40
CA ASP A 63 10.21 -0.14 -0.09
C ASP A 63 9.60 0.69 1.05
N ARG A 64 9.65 2.03 0.97
CA ARG A 64 9.05 2.94 1.96
C ARG A 64 7.53 2.83 2.03
N LEU A 65 6.88 2.64 0.89
CA LEU A 65 5.43 2.44 0.81
C LEU A 65 5.00 1.03 1.21
N LYS A 66 5.94 0.11 1.47
CA LYS A 66 5.71 -1.32 1.79
C LYS A 66 4.77 -1.98 0.79
N VAL A 67 4.91 -1.63 -0.49
CA VAL A 67 4.03 -2.17 -1.53
C VAL A 67 4.56 -3.54 -1.93
N LYS A 68 3.87 -4.61 -1.51
CA LYS A 68 4.25 -5.99 -1.88
C LYS A 68 4.28 -6.18 -3.41
N GLN A 69 3.44 -5.45 -4.15
CA GLN A 69 3.35 -5.51 -5.61
C GLN A 69 3.93 -4.24 -6.25
N LYS A 70 5.12 -4.36 -6.88
CA LYS A 70 5.78 -3.27 -7.62
C LYS A 70 4.91 -2.66 -8.72
N ARG A 71 3.89 -3.39 -9.20
CA ARG A 71 2.94 -2.92 -10.23
C ARG A 71 2.24 -1.60 -9.85
N ARG A 72 1.95 -1.37 -8.57
CA ARG A 72 1.22 -0.17 -8.11
C ARG A 72 2.03 1.11 -8.21
N ILE A 73 3.36 1.03 -8.20
CA ILE A 73 4.21 2.22 -8.42
C ILE A 73 4.01 2.74 -9.84
N TYR A 74 3.87 1.86 -10.84
CA TYR A 74 3.63 2.27 -12.22
C TYR A 74 2.27 2.95 -12.43
N ASP A 75 1.26 2.64 -11.61
CA ASP A 75 -0.04 3.33 -11.66
C ASP A 75 -0.01 4.72 -11.03
N ILE A 76 1.00 5.02 -10.20
CA ILE A 76 1.18 6.36 -9.59
C ILE A 76 1.94 7.26 -10.55
N THR A 77 2.90 6.71 -11.28
CA THR A 77 3.79 7.48 -12.16
C THR A 77 3.27 7.64 -13.59
N ASN A 78 2.27 6.86 -14.01
CA ASN A 78 1.81 6.77 -15.40
C ASN A 78 0.29 6.58 -15.44
#